data_AF-A0A7V4PS25-F1
#
_entry.id   AF-A0A7V4PS25-F1
#
_cell.length_a   1.000
_cell.length_b   1.000
_cell.length_c   1.000
_cell.angle_alpha   90.00
_cell.angle_beta   90.00
_cell.angle_gamma   90.00
#
_symmetry.space_group_name_H-M   'P 1'
#
loop_
_entity.id
_entity.type
_entity.pdbx_description
1 polymer ?
#
loop_
_entity_poly.entity_id
_entity_poly.type
_entity_poly.pdbx_seq_one_letter_code
_entity_poly.pdbx_strand_id
1 'polypeptide(L)'
;MGERNKGRRKRRQKPFWVVGSLGVAVVGFFAWSWIGSRNPSPDLDRHLVASGDYVRRETRKTLSPALFVGKTRLAYQVAQEIPDVLDQLYCYCGCDRHMGHVSLLSCFTDTHGAT
;
A
#
# COMPACT_ATOMS: atom_id res chain seq x y z
N MET A 1 11.83 -5.69 87.78
CA MET A 1 12.57 -6.24 86.61
C MET A 1 11.80 -7.45 86.11
N GLY A 2 11.45 -7.68 84.85
CA GLY A 2 11.90 -7.15 83.57
C GLY A 2 11.58 -8.29 82.58
N GLU A 3 10.70 -8.03 81.62
CA GLU A 3 10.20 -9.02 80.67
C GLU A 3 11.30 -9.60 79.77
N ARG A 4 11.11 -10.85 79.32
CA ARG A 4 11.38 -11.22 77.92
C ARG A 4 10.77 -12.58 77.56
N ASN A 5 9.61 -12.55 76.92
CA ASN A 5 9.04 -13.69 76.21
C ASN A 5 9.38 -13.61 74.71
N LYS A 6 9.92 -14.70 74.15
CA LYS A 6 10.36 -14.85 72.76
C LYS A 6 9.20 -15.27 71.86
N GLY A 7 8.86 -14.46 70.86
CA GLY A 7 7.83 -14.79 69.85
C GLY A 7 8.34 -14.63 68.42
N ARG A 8 8.34 -15.74 67.66
CA ARG A 8 8.89 -15.93 66.30
C ARG A 8 8.42 -14.91 65.25
N ARG A 9 9.36 -14.43 64.42
CA ARG A 9 9.09 -13.72 63.14
C ARG A 9 8.33 -14.66 62.18
N LYS A 10 7.04 -14.43 61.97
CA LYS A 10 6.26 -15.10 60.91
C LYS A 10 6.67 -14.54 59.54
N ARG A 11 7.37 -15.37 58.76
CA ARG A 11 7.70 -15.14 57.35
C ARG A 11 6.38 -15.01 56.57
N ARG A 12 6.02 -13.79 56.15
CA ARG A 12 4.83 -13.50 55.33
C ARG A 12 4.97 -14.21 53.98
N GLN A 13 4.37 -15.38 53.86
CA GLN A 13 4.22 -16.09 52.58
C GLN A 13 3.20 -15.29 51.75
N LYS A 14 3.68 -14.60 50.72
CA LYS A 14 2.80 -13.88 49.78
C LYS A 14 1.95 -14.92 49.03
N PRO A 15 0.64 -14.67 48.85
CA PRO A 15 -0.26 -15.66 48.29
C PRO A 15 0.11 -15.97 46.85
N PHE A 16 0.18 -17.26 46.54
CA PHE A 16 0.57 -17.86 45.25
C PHE A 16 -0.14 -17.22 44.03
N TRP A 17 -1.35 -16.70 44.22
CA TRP A 17 -2.11 -15.96 43.21
C TRP A 17 -1.44 -14.67 42.71
N VAL A 18 -0.65 -14.00 43.54
CA VAL A 18 0.05 -12.75 43.16
C VAL A 18 1.23 -13.03 42.23
N VAL A 19 1.83 -14.22 42.32
CA VAL A 19 2.93 -14.62 41.42
C VAL A 19 2.36 -15.07 40.07
N GLY A 20 1.22 -15.77 40.06
CA GLY A 20 0.55 -16.19 38.84
C GLY A 20 0.06 -15.02 37.98
N SER A 21 -0.54 -13.99 38.60
CA SER A 21 -1.04 -12.82 37.88
C SER A 21 0.09 -11.98 37.27
N LEU A 22 1.23 -11.88 37.95
CA LEU A 22 2.40 -11.16 37.42
C LEU A 22 2.97 -11.84 36.17
N GLY A 23 3.01 -13.17 36.14
CA GLY A 23 3.47 -13.93 34.98
C GLY A 23 2.59 -13.73 33.75
N VAL A 24 1.26 -13.77 33.93
CA VAL A 24 0.30 -13.55 32.83
C VAL A 24 0.39 -12.12 32.28
N ALA A 25 0.53 -11.12 33.15
CA ALA A 25 0.68 -9.72 32.74
C ALA A 25 1.96 -9.49 31.92
N VAL A 26 3.08 -10.10 32.32
CA VAL A 26 4.36 -10.00 31.61
C VAL A 26 4.28 -10.66 30.23
N VAL A 27 3.73 -11.87 30.14
CA VAL A 27 3.56 -12.57 28.84
C VAL A 27 2.64 -11.80 27.91
N GLY A 28 1.53 -11.24 28.43
CA GLY A 28 0.62 -10.39 27.65
C GLY A 28 1.30 -9.12 27.11
N PHE A 29 2.14 -8.47 27.92
CA PHE A 29 2.87 -7.27 27.50
C PHE A 29 3.90 -7.57 26.39
N PHE A 30 4.66 -8.66 26.53
CA PHE A 30 5.62 -9.07 25.48
C PHE A 30 4.91 -9.51 24.20
N ALA A 31 3.79 -10.23 24.30
CA ALA A 31 3.00 -10.61 23.14
C ALA A 31 2.43 -9.38 22.40
N TRP A 32 1.89 -8.40 23.14
CA TRP A 32 1.42 -7.13 22.57
C TRP A 32 2.56 -6.38 21.87
N SER A 33 3.73 -6.27 22.51
CA SER A 33 4.91 -5.62 21.94
C SER A 33 5.42 -6.30 20.66
N TRP A 34 5.37 -7.64 20.60
CA TRP A 34 5.83 -8.40 19.43
C TRP A 34 4.83 -8.37 18.26
N ILE A 35 3.54 -8.24 18.55
CA ILE A 35 2.50 -8.03 17.53
C ILE A 35 2.47 -6.58 17.02
N GLY A 36 2.67 -5.59 17.90
CA GLY A 36 2.71 -4.18 17.52
C GLY A 36 3.93 -3.77 16.69
N SER A 37 4.99 -4.59 16.65
CA SER A 37 6.19 -4.34 15.84
C SER A 37 6.15 -4.97 14.45
N ARG A 38 5.14 -5.80 14.18
CA ARG A 38 4.84 -6.29 12.81
C ARG A 38 3.94 -5.27 12.11
N ASN A 39 4.53 -4.14 11.74
CA ASN A 39 3.88 -3.26 10.78
C ASN A 39 3.63 -4.06 9.49
N PRO A 40 2.38 -4.21 9.02
CA PRO A 40 2.13 -4.83 7.73
C PRO A 40 2.93 -4.06 6.66
N SER A 41 3.55 -4.79 5.75
CA SER A 41 4.39 -4.24 4.67
C SER A 41 3.60 -3.16 3.92
N PRO A 42 4.12 -1.93 3.75
CA PRO A 42 3.45 -0.85 3.01
C PRO A 42 3.17 -1.15 1.52
N ASP A 43 3.70 -2.26 1.00
CA ASP A 43 3.55 -2.65 -0.41
C ASP A 43 2.14 -3.13 -0.76
N LEU A 44 1.39 -3.71 0.17
CA LEU A 44 0.05 -4.24 -0.16
C LEU A 44 -0.98 -3.11 -0.37
N ASP A 45 -0.88 -2.01 0.39
CA ASP A 45 -1.79 -0.88 0.27
C ASP A 45 -1.56 -0.07 -1.02
N ARG A 46 -0.32 0.02 -1.53
CA ARG A 46 -0.06 0.74 -2.80
C ARG A 46 -0.75 0.10 -4.01
N HIS A 47 -0.91 -1.22 -4.01
CA HIS A 47 -1.54 -1.92 -5.12
C HIS A 47 -3.07 -1.90 -5.07
N LEU A 48 -3.67 -1.74 -3.89
CA LEU A 48 -5.14 -1.68 -3.72
C LEU A 48 -5.71 -0.25 -3.80
N VAL A 49 -4.89 0.78 -3.54
CA VAL A 49 -5.29 2.19 -3.69
C VAL A 49 -5.31 2.66 -5.16
N ALA A 50 -4.76 1.87 -6.09
CA ALA A 50 -4.74 2.21 -7.52
C ALA A 50 -6.07 2.01 -8.26
N SER A 51 -7.10 1.44 -7.64
CA SER A 51 -8.36 1.10 -8.32
C SER A 51 -9.57 1.98 -7.97
N GLY A 52 -9.48 2.90 -7.00
CA GLY A 52 -10.65 3.60 -6.44
C GLY A 52 -10.80 5.07 -6.82
N ASP A 53 -9.84 5.91 -6.42
CA ASP A 53 -10.17 7.33 -6.19
C ASP A 53 -9.41 8.32 -7.10
N TYR A 54 -8.62 7.83 -8.05
CA TYR A 54 -8.05 8.65 -9.13
C TYR A 54 -7.94 7.81 -10.42
N VAL A 55 -9.04 7.54 -11.11
CA VAL A 55 -8.89 7.10 -12.52
C VAL A 55 -8.34 8.31 -13.27
N ARG A 56 -7.03 8.30 -13.53
CA ARG A 56 -6.33 9.38 -14.21
C ARG A 56 -6.72 9.34 -15.68
N ARG A 57 -7.79 10.06 -16.02
CA ARG A 57 -8.33 10.14 -17.39
C ARG A 57 -7.52 11.10 -18.23
N GLU A 58 -7.13 10.67 -19.43
CA GLU A 58 -6.58 11.55 -20.44
C GLU A 58 -7.72 12.36 -21.08
N THR A 59 -7.60 13.69 -21.04
CA THR A 59 -8.61 14.60 -21.57
C THR A 59 -8.26 15.12 -22.96
N ARG A 60 -7.00 14.97 -23.38
CA ARG A 60 -6.55 15.39 -24.70
C ARG A 60 -7.03 14.43 -25.78
N LYS A 61 -7.32 14.99 -26.95
CA LYS A 61 -7.65 14.22 -28.14
C LYS A 61 -6.40 13.53 -28.69
N THR A 62 -6.58 12.34 -29.24
CA THR A 62 -5.52 11.66 -30.00
C THR A 62 -5.12 12.46 -31.25
N LEU A 63 -3.87 12.28 -31.68
CA LEU A 63 -3.39 12.83 -32.94
C LEU A 63 -4.13 12.20 -34.12
N SER A 64 -4.26 12.99 -35.18
CA SER A 64 -4.88 12.53 -36.43
C SER A 64 -4.07 11.37 -37.03
N PRO A 65 -4.70 10.24 -37.38
CA PRO A 65 -4.04 9.15 -38.07
C PRO A 65 -3.39 9.57 -39.40
N ALA A 66 -3.93 10.62 -40.04
CA ALA A 66 -3.42 11.13 -41.31
C ALA A 66 -1.96 11.63 -41.25
N LEU A 67 -1.41 11.83 -40.05
CA LEU A 67 0.00 12.19 -39.85
C LEU A 67 0.96 10.99 -40.01
N PHE A 68 0.44 9.77 -40.09
CA PHE A 68 1.22 8.54 -40.06
C PHE A 68 0.92 7.63 -41.26
N VAL A 69 1.79 6.67 -41.50
CA VAL A 69 1.64 5.64 -42.55
C VAL A 69 1.75 4.23 -41.96
N GLY A 70 1.35 3.23 -42.75
CA GLY A 70 1.48 1.82 -42.36
C GLY A 70 0.75 1.46 -41.06
N LYS A 71 1.40 0.64 -40.22
CA LYS A 71 0.84 0.15 -38.95
C LYS A 71 0.62 1.27 -37.94
N THR A 72 1.48 2.28 -37.93
CA THR A 72 1.34 3.44 -37.05
C THR A 72 0.04 4.19 -37.33
N ARG A 73 -0.29 4.42 -38.61
CA ARG A 73 -1.59 4.99 -39.00
C ARG A 73 -2.76 4.18 -38.44
N LEU A 74 -2.70 2.86 -38.55
CA LEU A 74 -3.75 1.97 -38.03
C LEU A 74 -3.84 2.06 -36.50
N ALA A 75 -2.72 2.12 -35.79
CA ALA A 75 -2.71 2.25 -34.33
C ALA A 75 -3.38 3.56 -33.87
N TYR A 76 -3.03 4.70 -34.49
CA TYR A 76 -3.68 5.98 -34.18
C TYR A 76 -5.15 6.01 -34.60
N GLN A 77 -5.53 5.30 -35.67
CA GLN A 77 -6.93 5.16 -36.07
C GLN A 77 -7.72 4.41 -34.99
N VAL A 78 -7.22 3.26 -34.52
CA VAL A 78 -7.84 2.50 -33.44
C VAL A 78 -7.91 3.35 -32.16
N ALA A 79 -6.85 4.07 -31.82
CA ALA A 79 -6.85 4.95 -30.65
C ALA A 79 -7.90 6.08 -30.73
N GLN A 80 -8.22 6.54 -31.94
CA GLN A 80 -9.30 7.49 -32.18
C GLN A 80 -10.70 6.84 -32.10
N GLU A 81 -10.82 5.57 -32.48
CA GLU A 81 -12.09 4.82 -32.48
C GLU A 81 -12.49 4.33 -31.08
N ILE A 82 -11.51 3.97 -30.22
CA ILE A 82 -11.75 3.42 -28.88
C ILE A 82 -11.01 4.16 -27.75
N PRO A 83 -11.14 5.50 -27.63
CA PRO A 83 -10.39 6.28 -26.66
C PRO A 83 -10.67 5.85 -25.22
N ASP A 84 -11.94 5.59 -24.88
CA ASP A 84 -12.34 5.21 -23.52
C ASP A 84 -11.74 3.88 -23.06
N VAL A 85 -11.49 2.95 -23.99
CA VAL A 85 -10.86 1.66 -23.69
C VAL A 85 -9.39 1.88 -23.39
N LEU A 86 -8.68 2.62 -24.25
CA LEU A 86 -7.26 2.92 -24.03
C LEU A 86 -7.03 3.77 -22.78
N ASP A 87 -8.01 4.61 -22.41
CA ASP A 87 -7.91 5.43 -21.20
C ASP A 87 -8.06 4.62 -19.89
N GLN A 88 -8.63 3.41 -19.97
CA GLN A 88 -8.72 2.47 -18.85
C GLN A 88 -7.48 1.58 -18.71
N LEU A 89 -6.59 1.59 -19.70
CA LEU A 89 -5.40 0.73 -19.73
C LEU A 89 -4.17 1.49 -19.27
N TYR A 90 -3.33 0.80 -18.49
CA TYR A 90 -2.01 1.30 -18.15
C TYR A 90 -1.07 1.22 -19.36
N CYS A 91 -0.24 2.26 -19.54
CA CYS A 91 0.80 2.25 -20.55
C CYS A 91 2.06 1.55 -20.03
N TYR A 92 2.46 0.45 -20.67
CA TYR A 92 3.65 -0.30 -20.27
C TYR A 92 5.00 0.35 -20.65
N CYS A 93 4.99 1.47 -21.36
CA CYS A 93 6.23 2.20 -21.69
C CYS A 93 6.86 2.88 -20.46
N GLY A 94 6.14 3.03 -19.34
CA GLY A 94 6.62 3.76 -18.16
C GLY A 94 6.75 5.27 -18.37
N CYS A 95 6.09 5.79 -19.41
CA CYS A 95 6.11 7.20 -19.80
C CYS A 95 5.48 8.13 -18.77
N ASP A 96 4.66 7.60 -17.86
CA ASP A 96 4.04 8.33 -16.76
C ASP A 96 5.07 8.99 -15.82
N ARG A 97 6.29 8.44 -15.75
CA ARG A 97 7.37 8.92 -14.87
C ARG A 97 8.10 10.15 -15.40
N HIS A 98 8.06 10.40 -16.71
CA HIS A 98 8.93 11.39 -17.36
C HIS A 98 8.21 12.29 -18.39
N MET A 99 7.08 11.85 -18.94
CA MET A 99 6.32 12.58 -19.98
C MET A 99 4.95 13.07 -19.51
N GLY A 100 4.56 12.75 -18.27
CA GLY A 100 3.28 13.18 -17.70
C GLY A 100 2.06 12.48 -18.32
N HIS A 101 2.27 11.39 -19.06
CA HIS A 101 1.21 10.53 -19.57
C HIS A 101 0.48 9.83 -18.42
N VAL A 102 -0.82 9.65 -18.59
CA VAL A 102 -1.71 9.25 -17.50
C VAL A 102 -2.38 7.90 -17.71
N SER A 103 -2.54 7.51 -18.97
CA SER A 103 -3.10 6.24 -19.43
C SER A 103 -2.43 5.84 -20.75
N LEU A 104 -2.79 4.67 -21.31
CA LEU A 104 -2.36 4.29 -22.65
C LEU A 104 -2.86 5.27 -23.72
N LEU A 105 -4.01 5.92 -23.51
CA LEU A 105 -4.52 6.94 -24.43
C LEU A 105 -3.55 8.13 -24.57
N SER A 106 -2.88 8.52 -23.49
CA SER A 106 -1.92 9.63 -23.50
C SER A 106 -0.83 9.49 -24.57
N CYS A 107 -0.37 8.26 -24.83
CA CYS A 107 0.66 7.98 -25.83
C CYS A 107 0.22 8.30 -27.26
N PHE A 108 -1.09 8.35 -27.50
CA PHE A 108 -1.67 8.69 -28.79
C PHE A 108 -2.05 10.17 -28.89
N THR A 109 -1.89 10.97 -27.83
CA THR A 109 -2.13 12.43 -27.84
C THR A 109 -0.94 13.22 -28.39
N ASP A 110 0.21 12.58 -28.50
CA ASP A 110 1.42 13.07 -29.14
C ASP A 110 2.03 11.95 -30.00
N THR A 111 3.28 12.12 -30.46
CA THR A 111 3.94 11.17 -31.35
C THR A 111 4.61 10.00 -30.62
N HIS A 112 4.43 9.84 -29.30
CA HIS A 112 5.09 8.78 -28.53
C HIS A 112 4.64 7.38 -28.97
N GLY A 113 3.35 7.19 -29.28
CA GLY A 113 2.84 5.93 -29.83
C GLY A 113 3.40 5.54 -31.21
N ALA A 114 4.22 6.39 -31.83
CA ALA A 114 4.87 6.15 -33.11
C ALA A 114 6.37 5.84 -33.02
N THR A 115 6.96 5.80 -31.80
CA THR A 115 8.40 5.54 -31.59
C THR A 115 8.73 4.07 -31.35
#